data_AF-A0AAV5C2N3-F1
#
_entry.id   AF-A0AAV5C2N3-F1
#
_cell.length_a   1.000
_cell.length_b   1.000
_cell.length_c   1.000
_cell.angle_alpha   90.00
_cell.angle_beta   90.00
_cell.angle_gamma   90.00
#
_symmetry.space_group_name_H-M   'P 1'
#
loop_
_entity.id
_entity.type
_entity.pdbx_description
1 polymer ?
#
loop_
_entity_poly.entity_id
_entity_poly.type
_entity_poly.pdbx_seq_one_letter_code
_entity_poly.pdbx_strand_id
1 'polypeptide(L)'
;MRTQLYAQPPGAFDSFRDEYLLAIAEWRILVLLNFAYKFTRVTSHEKLVDTLSVYEALCDAAPGLQHLFSGTSKQLVSERTQDILTNLADNVRTKVSGLMAWIQSDSSHGLWGADDGVHPLTRYVMTHVEQDLAPHRTMLGLILASGDINAPAASGGAAERVTTFGGLVEKLIEALERKLEKKPAFKAGCSSVHLFLANNISFVLYRAADANVTSLLGDERMAARAKAMAKFNAAFKKAHDSQARREVPDPAFRAALREAVSDMVVPAYNAFVKKHPKLENSVNYTADDLAELLSELFEGAAPRRTS
;
A
#
# COMPACT_ATOMS: atom_id res chain seq x y z
N MET A 1 -37.98 8.82 -17.31
CA MET A 1 -38.44 9.86 -18.27
C MET A 1 -38.64 9.30 -19.68
N ARG A 2 -37.61 8.75 -20.35
CA ARG A 2 -37.76 8.09 -21.67
C ARG A 2 -38.82 6.98 -21.68
N THR A 3 -38.75 6.01 -20.77
CA THR A 3 -39.75 4.94 -20.63
C THR A 3 -41.18 5.42 -20.36
N GLN A 4 -41.36 6.56 -19.69
CA GLN A 4 -42.69 7.15 -19.45
C GLN A 4 -43.19 7.94 -20.66
N LEU A 5 -42.30 8.60 -21.42
CA LEU A 5 -42.67 9.33 -22.63
C LEU A 5 -43.13 8.38 -23.73
N TYR A 6 -42.48 7.23 -23.86
CA TYR A 6 -42.83 6.19 -24.85
C TYR A 6 -44.00 5.30 -24.43
N ALA A 7 -44.47 5.41 -23.18
CA ALA A 7 -45.70 4.76 -22.72
C ALA A 7 -46.97 5.58 -23.02
N GLN A 8 -46.83 6.82 -23.49
CA GLN A 8 -47.94 7.70 -23.85
C GLN A 8 -48.38 7.46 -25.30
N PRO A 9 -49.70 7.45 -25.60
CA PRO A 9 -50.21 7.26 -26.95
C PRO A 9 -49.65 8.31 -27.91
N PRO A 10 -49.45 7.96 -29.19
CA PRO A 10 -48.78 8.84 -30.14
C PRO A 10 -49.61 10.08 -30.47
N GLY A 11 -48.99 11.26 -30.38
CA GLY A 11 -49.61 12.55 -30.64
C GLY A 11 -48.85 13.38 -31.69
N ALA A 12 -49.37 14.56 -32.02
CA ALA A 12 -48.80 15.46 -33.04
C ALA A 12 -47.35 15.92 -32.78
N PHE A 13 -46.83 15.73 -31.56
CA PHE A 13 -45.47 16.08 -31.15
C PHE A 13 -44.51 14.88 -31.12
N ASP A 14 -44.96 13.68 -31.51
CA ASP A 14 -44.13 12.46 -31.49
C ASP A 14 -42.91 12.57 -32.42
N SER A 15 -43.03 13.29 -33.53
CA SER A 15 -41.91 13.56 -34.43
C SER A 15 -40.78 14.37 -33.80
N PHE A 16 -41.07 15.11 -32.71
CA PHE A 16 -40.10 15.96 -31.99
C PHE A 16 -39.76 15.42 -30.59
N ARG A 17 -40.39 14.32 -30.14
CA ARG A 17 -40.15 13.74 -28.80
C ARG A 17 -38.68 13.41 -28.59
N ASP A 18 -38.04 12.82 -29.60
CA ASP A 18 -36.64 12.42 -29.52
C ASP A 18 -35.69 13.61 -29.54
N GLU A 19 -35.94 14.62 -30.38
CA GLU A 19 -35.15 15.87 -30.39
C GLU A 19 -35.26 16.64 -29.06
N TYR A 20 -36.46 16.75 -28.50
CA TYR A 20 -36.68 17.45 -27.23
C TYR A 20 -36.06 16.70 -26.05
N LEU A 21 -36.21 15.36 -26.00
CA LEU A 21 -35.54 14.52 -25.00
C LEU A 21 -34.03 14.62 -25.11
N LEU A 22 -33.50 14.65 -26.34
CA LEU A 22 -32.05 14.75 -26.58
C LEU A 22 -31.52 16.11 -26.13
N ALA A 23 -32.22 17.21 -26.43
CA ALA A 23 -31.86 18.56 -25.99
C ALA A 23 -31.87 18.71 -24.46
N ILE A 24 -32.88 18.13 -23.78
CA ILE A 24 -32.92 18.10 -22.31
C ILE A 24 -31.79 17.23 -21.75
N ALA A 25 -31.56 16.05 -22.34
CA ALA A 25 -30.52 15.14 -21.92
C ALA A 25 -29.13 15.77 -22.07
N GLU A 26 -28.90 16.51 -23.17
CA GLU A 26 -27.65 17.23 -23.43
C GLU A 26 -27.31 18.18 -22.28
N TRP A 27 -28.23 19.06 -21.90
CA TRP A 27 -27.99 20.00 -20.80
C TRP A 27 -27.72 19.29 -19.47
N ARG A 28 -28.46 18.22 -19.17
CA ARG A 28 -28.26 17.44 -17.93
C ARG A 28 -26.91 16.73 -17.92
N ILE A 29 -26.49 16.19 -19.06
CA ILE A 29 -25.20 15.52 -19.23
C ILE A 29 -24.06 16.54 -19.08
N LEU A 30 -24.19 17.73 -19.64
CA LEU A 30 -23.21 18.81 -19.46
C LEU A 30 -23.06 19.23 -17.98
N VAL A 31 -24.16 19.26 -17.22
CA VAL A 31 -24.11 19.51 -15.77
C VAL A 31 -23.36 18.41 -15.02
N LEU A 32 -23.58 17.14 -15.37
CA LEU A 32 -22.86 16.00 -14.78
C LEU A 32 -21.36 16.00 -15.17
N LEU A 33 -21.05 16.32 -16.42
CA LEU A 33 -19.66 16.51 -16.87
C LEU A 33 -18.99 17.67 -16.12
N ASN A 34 -19.71 18.77 -15.86
CA ASN A 34 -19.17 19.86 -15.06
C ASN A 34 -18.95 19.46 -13.59
N PHE A 35 -19.76 18.55 -13.04
CA PHE A 35 -19.50 17.97 -11.72
C PHE A 35 -18.20 17.15 -11.72
N ALA A 36 -18.02 16.25 -12.70
CA ALA A 36 -16.77 15.48 -12.84
C ALA A 36 -15.56 16.40 -13.05
N TYR A 37 -15.71 17.47 -13.84
CA TYR A 37 -14.66 18.46 -14.05
C TYR A 37 -14.18 19.10 -12.75
N LYS A 38 -15.03 19.29 -11.73
CA LYS A 38 -14.59 19.85 -10.44
C LYS A 38 -13.56 18.97 -9.73
N PHE A 39 -13.59 17.65 -9.93
CA PHE A 39 -12.60 16.73 -9.35
C PHE A 39 -11.20 16.91 -9.95
N THR A 40 -11.09 17.40 -11.19
CA THR A 40 -9.79 17.73 -11.81
C THR A 40 -9.03 18.81 -11.04
N ARG A 41 -9.75 19.65 -10.28
CA ARG A 41 -9.18 20.77 -9.50
C ARG A 41 -8.85 20.38 -8.06
N VAL A 42 -9.24 19.19 -7.62
CA VAL A 42 -8.97 18.73 -6.24
C VAL A 42 -7.52 18.29 -6.15
N THR A 43 -6.72 18.95 -5.32
CA THR A 43 -5.27 18.70 -5.23
C THR A 43 -4.85 17.80 -4.07
N SER A 44 -5.72 17.54 -3.09
CA SER A 44 -5.38 16.68 -1.94
C SER A 44 -5.13 15.23 -2.39
N HIS A 45 -4.04 14.62 -1.91
CA HIS A 45 -3.68 13.23 -2.19
C HIS A 45 -4.62 12.24 -1.47
N GLU A 46 -5.23 12.63 -0.35
CA GLU A 46 -6.26 11.83 0.34
C GLU A 46 -7.50 11.58 -0.52
N LYS A 47 -7.72 12.45 -1.52
CA LYS A 47 -8.83 12.35 -2.47
C LYS A 47 -8.48 11.56 -3.73
N LEU A 48 -7.43 10.73 -3.67
CA LEU A 48 -7.00 9.90 -4.79
C LEU A 48 -8.09 8.91 -5.21
N VAL A 49 -8.64 8.14 -4.26
CA VAL A 49 -9.71 7.17 -4.54
C VAL A 49 -10.95 7.86 -5.10
N ASP A 50 -11.38 8.97 -4.48
CA ASP A 50 -12.53 9.74 -4.95
C ASP A 50 -12.35 10.22 -6.41
N THR A 51 -11.19 10.77 -6.76
CA THR A 51 -10.89 11.18 -8.14
C THR A 51 -10.88 9.98 -9.11
N LEU A 52 -10.33 8.84 -8.66
CA LEU A 52 -10.24 7.62 -9.46
C LEU A 52 -11.61 6.99 -9.71
N SER A 53 -12.48 6.96 -8.71
CA SER A 53 -13.86 6.49 -8.85
C SER A 53 -14.66 7.35 -9.84
N VAL A 54 -14.44 8.67 -9.85
CA VAL A 54 -15.06 9.57 -10.84
C VAL A 54 -14.52 9.30 -12.24
N TYR A 55 -13.21 9.06 -12.37
CA TYR A 55 -12.60 8.67 -13.65
C TYR A 55 -13.21 7.37 -14.19
N GLU A 56 -13.31 6.34 -13.35
CA GLU A 56 -13.89 5.03 -13.70
C GLU A 56 -15.34 5.16 -14.13
N ALA A 57 -16.16 5.81 -13.31
CA ALA A 57 -17.58 6.02 -13.64
C ALA A 57 -17.78 6.78 -14.96
N LEU A 58 -16.91 7.75 -15.26
CA LEU A 58 -16.95 8.48 -16.53
C LEU A 58 -16.47 7.63 -17.71
N CYS A 59 -15.43 6.81 -17.50
CA CYS A 59 -14.92 5.87 -18.51
C CYS A 59 -15.99 4.84 -18.90
N ASP A 60 -16.68 4.27 -17.91
CA ASP A 60 -17.77 3.32 -18.12
C ASP A 60 -18.99 3.95 -18.80
N ALA A 61 -19.28 5.21 -18.48
CA ALA A 61 -20.40 5.94 -19.07
C ALA A 61 -20.12 6.45 -20.50
N ALA A 62 -18.85 6.69 -20.86
CA ALA A 62 -18.46 7.35 -22.11
C ALA A 62 -19.01 6.66 -23.38
N PRO A 63 -18.95 5.33 -23.55
CA PRO A 63 -19.53 4.66 -24.72
C PRO A 63 -21.04 4.91 -24.81
N GLY A 64 -21.76 4.81 -23.68
CA GLY A 64 -23.20 5.06 -23.61
C GLY A 64 -23.56 6.49 -24.02
N LEU A 65 -22.76 7.48 -23.59
CA LEU A 65 -22.93 8.88 -24.00
C LEU A 65 -22.73 9.04 -25.52
N GLN A 66 -21.73 8.38 -26.12
CA GLN A 66 -21.49 8.46 -27.56
C GLN A 66 -22.59 7.82 -28.41
N HIS A 67 -23.30 6.82 -27.88
CA HIS A 67 -24.44 6.20 -28.56
C HIS A 67 -25.74 7.00 -28.40
N LEU A 68 -25.84 7.84 -27.37
CA LEU A 68 -27.04 8.62 -27.09
C LEU A 68 -27.20 9.82 -28.04
N PHE A 69 -26.10 10.42 -28.46
CA PHE A 69 -26.10 11.64 -29.28
C PHE A 69 -25.72 11.38 -30.74
N SER A 70 -26.17 12.27 -31.63
CA SER A 70 -25.79 12.31 -33.05
C SER A 70 -25.36 13.73 -33.48
N GLY A 71 -24.61 13.83 -34.58
CA GLY A 71 -24.20 15.12 -35.14
C GLY A 71 -23.31 15.94 -34.20
N THR A 72 -23.55 17.27 -34.14
CA THR A 72 -22.73 18.23 -33.40
C THR A 72 -22.75 18.00 -31.89
N SER A 73 -23.89 17.65 -31.29
CA SER A 73 -23.98 17.37 -29.85
C SER A 73 -23.14 16.16 -29.45
N LYS A 74 -23.04 15.14 -30.31
CA LYS A 74 -22.14 13.99 -30.08
C LYS A 74 -20.69 14.43 -30.03
N GLN A 75 -20.28 15.27 -30.97
CA GLN A 75 -18.91 15.78 -31.02
C GLN A 75 -18.59 16.59 -29.75
N LEU A 76 -19.46 17.54 -29.38
CA LEU A 76 -19.28 18.38 -28.20
C LEU A 76 -19.20 17.56 -26.89
N VAL A 77 -20.11 16.60 -26.69
CA VAL A 77 -20.11 15.73 -25.51
C VAL A 77 -18.88 14.81 -25.50
N SER A 78 -18.46 14.29 -26.65
CA SER A 78 -17.29 13.42 -26.74
C SER A 78 -15.99 14.17 -26.46
N GLU A 79 -15.79 15.34 -27.07
CA GLU A 79 -14.64 16.22 -26.81
C GLU A 79 -14.58 16.57 -25.32
N ARG A 80 -15.70 17.03 -24.76
CA ARG A 80 -15.76 17.41 -23.34
C ARG A 80 -15.48 16.24 -22.41
N THR A 81 -16.01 15.05 -22.72
CA THR A 81 -15.76 13.83 -21.93
C THR A 81 -14.29 13.44 -21.97
N GLN A 82 -13.68 13.48 -23.15
CA GLN A 82 -12.26 13.15 -23.33
C GLN A 82 -11.34 14.15 -22.61
N ASP A 83 -11.66 15.44 -22.66
CA ASP A 83 -10.94 16.49 -21.94
C ASP A 83 -10.97 16.24 -20.43
N ILE A 84 -12.14 15.90 -19.87
CA ILE A 84 -12.30 15.63 -18.45
C ILE A 84 -11.53 14.37 -18.05
N LEU A 85 -11.64 13.28 -18.83
CA LEU A 85 -10.88 12.05 -18.58
C LEU A 85 -9.37 12.32 -18.57
N THR A 86 -8.86 13.07 -19.54
CA THR A 86 -7.43 13.41 -19.63
C THR A 86 -6.98 14.20 -18.40
N ASN A 87 -7.74 15.23 -18.01
CA ASN A 87 -7.43 16.04 -16.83
C ASN A 87 -7.54 15.25 -15.51
N LEU A 88 -8.51 14.34 -15.39
CA LEU A 88 -8.64 13.46 -14.23
C LEU A 88 -7.46 12.48 -14.15
N ALA A 89 -7.03 11.89 -15.27
CA ALA A 89 -5.84 11.03 -15.34
C ALA A 89 -4.57 11.79 -14.90
N ASP A 90 -4.36 13.01 -15.41
CA ASP A 90 -3.23 13.86 -15.01
C ASP A 90 -3.26 14.22 -13.52
N ASN A 91 -4.45 14.49 -12.99
CA ASN A 91 -4.67 14.77 -11.58
C ASN A 91 -4.38 13.54 -10.69
N VAL A 92 -4.80 12.33 -11.12
CA VAL A 92 -4.44 11.06 -10.46
C VAL A 92 -2.92 10.87 -10.43
N ARG A 93 -2.23 11.06 -11.57
CA ARG A 93 -0.75 10.93 -11.62
C ARG A 93 -0.04 11.93 -10.69
N THR A 94 -0.56 13.16 -10.62
CA THR A 94 -0.03 14.20 -9.73
C THR A 94 -0.25 13.83 -8.26
N LYS A 95 -1.42 13.31 -7.89
CA LYS A 95 -1.70 12.84 -6.52
C LYS A 95 -0.85 11.65 -6.12
N VAL A 96 -0.64 10.68 -7.03
CA VAL A 96 0.27 9.54 -6.81
C VAL A 96 1.70 10.02 -6.57
N SER A 97 2.17 10.97 -7.39
CA SER A 97 3.48 11.60 -7.20
C SER A 97 3.57 12.38 -5.89
N GLY A 98 2.50 13.09 -5.52
CA GLY A 98 2.38 13.81 -4.26
C GLY A 98 2.39 12.88 -3.04
N LEU A 99 1.72 11.73 -3.11
CA LEU A 99 1.75 10.70 -2.07
C LEU A 99 3.17 10.14 -1.91
N MET A 100 3.88 9.84 -3.01
CA MET A 100 5.28 9.40 -2.94
C MET A 100 6.19 10.46 -2.33
N ALA A 101 6.02 11.73 -2.72
CA ALA A 101 6.77 12.84 -2.16
C ALA A 101 6.47 13.03 -0.66
N TRP A 102 5.21 12.91 -0.26
CA TRP A 102 4.76 12.98 1.14
C TRP A 102 5.35 11.84 1.99
N ILE A 103 5.29 10.60 1.47
CA ILE A 103 5.96 9.45 2.09
C ILE A 103 7.44 9.72 2.23
N GLN A 104 8.09 10.45 1.31
CA GLN A 104 9.52 10.79 1.41
C GLN A 104 9.81 12.01 2.32
N SER A 105 8.91 12.98 2.44
CA SER A 105 9.19 14.32 3.00
C SER A 105 8.96 14.52 4.49
N ASP A 106 8.35 13.55 5.20
CA ASP A 106 8.20 13.52 6.67
C ASP A 106 6.90 14.16 7.18
N SER A 107 6.01 13.32 7.74
CA SER A 107 4.86 13.78 8.54
C SER A 107 4.26 12.60 9.32
N SER A 108 5.02 12.11 10.28
CA SER A 108 4.43 11.65 11.53
C SER A 108 5.46 11.80 12.64
N HIS A 109 5.62 13.06 13.07
CA HIS A 109 5.91 13.42 14.45
C HIS A 109 4.62 13.11 15.23
N GLY A 110 4.46 11.90 15.75
CA GLY A 110 3.20 11.54 16.40
C GLY A 110 3.29 10.22 17.12
N LEU A 111 3.55 10.32 18.43
CA LEU A 111 3.43 9.31 19.48
C LEU A 111 3.67 7.85 19.04
N TRP A 112 4.91 7.40 19.24
CA TRP A 112 5.26 6.00 19.22
C TRP A 112 4.58 5.29 20.40
N GLY A 113 3.50 4.56 20.13
CA GLY A 113 3.01 3.49 21.01
C GLY A 113 3.84 2.24 20.74
N ALA A 114 4.79 1.96 21.62
CA ALA A 114 5.79 0.91 21.48
C ALA A 114 5.27 -0.51 21.79
N ASP A 115 4.09 -0.89 21.26
CA ASP A 115 3.44 -2.14 21.67
C ASP A 115 3.67 -3.33 20.70
N ASP A 116 4.01 -3.08 19.43
CA ASP A 116 4.01 -4.14 18.39
C ASP A 116 5.23 -4.17 17.44
N GLY A 117 6.12 -3.17 17.50
CA GLY A 117 7.33 -3.11 16.68
C GLY A 117 7.10 -2.81 15.18
N VAL A 118 5.87 -2.53 14.73
CA VAL A 118 5.55 -2.15 13.34
C VAL A 118 5.39 -0.65 13.24
N HIS A 119 6.07 -0.03 12.27
CA HIS A 119 6.04 1.41 12.11
C HIS A 119 4.66 1.89 11.58
N PRO A 120 4.06 2.95 12.14
CA PRO A 120 2.76 3.46 11.69
C PRO A 120 2.70 3.79 10.19
N LEU A 121 3.80 4.29 9.61
CA LEU A 121 3.92 4.50 8.16
C LEU A 121 3.86 3.19 7.37
N THR A 122 4.48 2.11 7.85
CA THR A 122 4.41 0.78 7.22
C THR A 122 2.97 0.29 7.19
N ARG A 123 2.25 0.45 8.31
CA ARG A 123 0.82 0.14 8.40
C ARG A 123 -0.01 0.99 7.44
N TYR A 124 0.20 2.29 7.44
CA TYR A 124 -0.52 3.22 6.57
C TYR A 124 -0.32 2.86 5.09
N VAL A 125 0.93 2.73 4.65
CA VAL A 125 1.25 2.43 3.23
C VAL A 125 0.65 1.09 2.81
N MET A 126 0.80 0.03 3.61
CA MET A 126 0.24 -1.27 3.25
C MET A 126 -1.29 -1.31 3.31
N THR A 127 -1.91 -0.57 4.23
CA THR A 127 -3.37 -0.43 4.27
C THR A 127 -3.88 0.30 3.05
N HIS A 128 -3.21 1.39 2.65
CA HIS A 128 -3.55 2.14 1.44
C HIS A 128 -3.36 1.28 0.17
N VAL A 129 -2.26 0.53 0.07
CA VAL A 129 -2.03 -0.39 -1.07
C VAL A 129 -3.14 -1.43 -1.17
N GLU A 130 -3.56 -2.03 -0.05
CA GLU A 130 -4.57 -3.08 -0.04
C GLU A 130 -6.00 -2.58 -0.22
N GLN A 131 -6.39 -1.53 0.50
CA GLN A 131 -7.78 -1.07 0.56
C GLN A 131 -8.11 -0.05 -0.52
N ASP A 132 -7.16 0.82 -0.86
CA ASP A 132 -7.42 1.98 -1.72
C ASP A 132 -6.88 1.79 -3.14
N LEU A 133 -5.72 1.13 -3.30
CA LEU A 133 -5.06 1.02 -4.61
C LEU A 133 -5.35 -0.32 -5.32
N ALA A 134 -5.34 -1.44 -4.60
CA ALA A 134 -5.54 -2.77 -5.18
C ALA A 134 -6.89 -2.97 -5.90
N PRO A 135 -8.04 -2.43 -5.40
CA PRO A 135 -9.31 -2.55 -6.12
C PRO A 135 -9.30 -1.90 -7.51
N HIS A 136 -8.52 -0.84 -7.68
CA HIS A 136 -8.44 -0.05 -8.90
C HIS A 136 -7.17 -0.35 -9.72
N ARG A 137 -6.52 -1.50 -9.49
CA ARG A 137 -5.22 -1.87 -10.10
C ARG A 137 -5.18 -1.76 -11.63
N THR A 138 -6.27 -2.18 -12.30
CA THR A 138 -6.35 -2.16 -13.76
C THR A 138 -6.41 -0.73 -14.26
N MET A 139 -7.27 0.09 -13.64
CA MET A 139 -7.45 1.47 -14.05
C MET A 139 -6.22 2.32 -13.76
N LEU A 140 -5.63 2.17 -12.58
CA LEU A 140 -4.36 2.80 -12.24
C LEU A 140 -3.26 2.40 -13.22
N GLY A 141 -3.17 1.12 -13.60
CA GLY A 141 -2.22 0.65 -14.62
C GLY A 141 -2.39 1.37 -15.95
N LEU A 142 -3.62 1.52 -16.44
CA LEU A 142 -3.92 2.22 -17.69
C LEU A 142 -3.64 3.73 -17.62
N ILE A 143 -4.01 4.38 -16.52
CA ILE A 143 -3.73 5.81 -16.29
C ILE A 143 -2.23 6.06 -16.24
N LEU A 144 -1.47 5.21 -15.54
CA LEU A 144 -0.02 5.35 -15.43
C LEU A 144 0.69 5.09 -16.77
N ALA A 145 0.20 4.15 -17.58
CA ALA A 145 0.75 3.85 -18.90
C ALA A 145 0.44 4.93 -19.96
N SER A 146 -0.69 5.64 -19.84
CA SER A 146 -1.16 6.62 -20.83
C SER A 146 -0.46 7.99 -20.80
N GLY A 147 0.42 8.25 -19.82
CA GLY A 147 1.13 9.53 -19.69
C GLY A 147 2.16 9.83 -20.78
N ASP A 148 2.42 8.87 -21.69
CA ASP A 148 3.56 8.91 -22.63
C ASP A 148 3.23 9.34 -24.06
N ILE A 149 1.99 9.64 -24.44
CA ILE A 149 1.69 9.94 -25.85
C ILE A 149 2.25 11.33 -26.30
N ASN A 150 2.55 12.24 -25.36
CA ASN A 150 2.95 13.62 -25.68
C ASN A 150 4.28 14.11 -25.06
N ALA A 151 5.06 13.27 -24.37
CA ALA A 151 6.33 13.70 -23.77
C ALA A 151 7.50 13.50 -24.76
N PRO A 152 8.29 14.54 -25.10
CA PRO A 152 9.44 14.36 -25.97
C PRO A 152 10.45 13.43 -25.28
N ALA A 153 10.89 12.41 -26.01
CA ALA A 153 11.92 11.49 -25.57
C ALA A 153 13.29 12.19 -25.55
N ALA A 154 13.61 12.91 -24.48
CA ALA A 154 14.96 13.31 -24.04
C ALA A 154 14.78 14.17 -22.77
N SER A 155 15.51 14.04 -21.67
CA SER A 155 16.94 13.79 -21.50
C SER A 155 17.25 13.61 -20.01
N GLY A 156 18.27 12.82 -19.70
CA GLY A 156 19.19 13.01 -18.57
C GLY A 156 18.59 13.13 -17.17
N GLY A 157 18.44 11.99 -16.48
CA GLY A 157 18.09 11.93 -15.06
C GLY A 157 16.79 11.18 -14.83
N ALA A 158 16.78 9.89 -15.15
CA ALA A 158 15.62 9.03 -14.96
C ALA A 158 15.33 8.88 -13.46
N ALA A 159 14.57 9.82 -12.89
CA ALA A 159 13.65 9.45 -11.83
C ALA A 159 12.79 8.34 -12.43
N GLU A 160 13.08 7.11 -12.00
CA GLU A 160 12.42 5.90 -12.46
C GLU A 160 10.92 6.19 -12.54
N ARG A 161 10.36 6.21 -13.76
CA ARG A 161 8.97 6.63 -13.97
C ARG A 161 8.07 5.45 -13.60
N VAL A 162 6.99 5.70 -12.87
CA VAL A 162 6.02 4.64 -12.54
C VAL A 162 5.09 4.48 -13.74
N THR A 163 5.28 3.42 -14.53
CA THR A 163 4.48 3.14 -15.73
C THR A 163 3.45 2.04 -15.52
N THR A 164 3.54 1.31 -14.42
CA THR A 164 2.64 0.20 -14.09
C THR A 164 2.17 0.29 -12.65
N PHE A 165 1.03 -0.34 -12.34
CA PHE A 165 0.58 -0.51 -10.96
C PHE A 165 1.64 -1.24 -10.11
N GLY A 166 2.35 -2.22 -10.69
CA GLY A 166 3.43 -2.91 -9.99
C GLY A 166 4.59 -1.99 -9.63
N GLY A 167 5.04 -1.17 -10.58
CA GLY A 167 6.06 -0.15 -10.31
C GLY A 167 5.62 0.93 -9.31
N LEU A 168 4.31 1.15 -9.14
CA LEU A 168 3.79 2.03 -8.10
C LEU A 168 3.97 1.40 -6.72
N VAL A 169 3.48 0.18 -6.56
CA VAL A 169 3.56 -0.59 -5.31
C VAL A 169 5.03 -0.77 -4.90
N GLU A 170 5.89 -1.11 -5.85
CA GLU A 170 7.33 -1.23 -5.64
C GLU A 170 7.92 0.07 -5.09
N LYS A 171 7.68 1.22 -5.73
CA LYS A 171 8.24 2.50 -5.26
C LYS A 171 7.68 3.01 -3.95
N LEU A 172 6.41 2.72 -3.65
CA LEU A 172 5.83 3.01 -2.34
C LEU A 172 6.54 2.23 -1.25
N ILE A 173 6.79 0.94 -1.48
CA ILE A 173 7.50 0.07 -0.54
C ILE A 173 8.98 0.47 -0.45
N GLU A 174 9.64 0.82 -1.54
CA GLU A 174 11.02 1.32 -1.50
C GLU A 174 11.15 2.65 -0.77
N ALA A 175 10.19 3.56 -0.95
CA ALA A 175 10.17 4.83 -0.23
C ALA A 175 10.00 4.59 1.27
N LEU A 176 9.16 3.62 1.64
CA LEU A 176 8.99 3.15 3.01
C LEU A 176 10.28 2.52 3.56
N GLU A 177 10.90 1.58 2.85
CA GLU A 177 12.14 0.89 3.25
C GLU A 177 13.29 1.88 3.46
N ARG A 178 13.53 2.78 2.49
CA ARG A 178 14.54 3.85 2.62
C ARG A 178 14.28 4.74 3.83
N LYS A 179 13.02 4.92 4.23
CA LYS A 179 12.68 5.66 5.44
C LYS A 179 12.97 4.88 6.71
N LEU A 180 12.65 3.59 6.74
CA LEU A 180 12.94 2.72 7.88
C LEU A 180 14.46 2.59 8.09
N GLU A 181 15.26 2.57 7.03
CA GLU A 181 16.73 2.52 7.08
C GLU A 181 17.38 3.83 7.57
N LYS A 182 16.79 5.00 7.28
CA LYS A 182 17.33 6.31 7.68
C LYS A 182 16.97 6.72 9.11
N LYS A 183 15.97 6.09 9.72
CA LYS A 183 15.44 6.43 11.05
C LYS A 183 15.86 5.48 12.19
N PRO A 184 17.07 4.87 12.25
CA PRO A 184 17.48 4.10 13.41
C PRO A 184 18.04 5.05 14.47
N ALA A 185 17.23 5.99 14.95
CA ALA A 185 17.51 6.71 16.19
C ALA A 185 17.08 5.85 17.39
N PHE A 186 17.50 4.58 17.42
CA PHE A 186 17.47 3.79 18.64
C PHE A 186 18.90 3.69 19.14
N LYS A 187 19.14 4.26 20.33
CA LYS A 187 20.44 4.37 20.97
C LYS A 187 21.19 3.03 20.94
N ALA A 188 22.50 3.14 20.68
CA ALA A 188 23.46 2.04 20.59
C ALA A 188 23.29 0.98 21.69
N GLY A 189 23.27 -0.30 21.31
CA GLY A 189 23.52 -1.39 22.26
C GLY A 189 22.97 -2.77 21.92
N CYS A 190 21.82 -2.94 21.26
CA CYS A 190 21.18 -4.26 21.18
C CYS A 190 20.41 -4.49 19.87
N SER A 191 20.13 -5.77 19.58
CA SER A 191 19.25 -6.43 18.59
C SER A 191 17.98 -5.71 18.07
N SER A 192 17.66 -4.51 18.55
CA SER A 192 16.43 -3.75 18.31
C SER A 192 16.29 -3.19 16.88
N VAL A 193 17.34 -2.64 16.26
CA VAL A 193 17.23 -2.07 14.89
C VAL A 193 16.98 -3.15 13.84
N HIS A 194 17.68 -4.28 13.93
CA HIS A 194 17.50 -5.37 12.97
C HIS A 194 16.16 -6.09 13.19
N LEU A 195 15.70 -6.22 14.45
CA LEU A 195 14.37 -6.74 14.77
C LEU A 195 13.27 -5.82 14.23
N PHE A 196 13.42 -4.50 14.39
CA PHE A 196 12.50 -3.52 13.84
C PHE A 196 12.42 -3.60 12.31
N LEU A 197 13.57 -3.65 11.62
CA LEU A 197 13.58 -3.82 10.16
C LEU A 197 12.96 -5.16 9.74
N ALA A 198 13.28 -6.25 10.43
CA ALA A 198 12.71 -7.57 10.16
C ALA A 198 11.19 -7.57 10.35
N ASN A 199 10.66 -7.01 11.44
CA ASN A 199 9.22 -6.93 11.69
C ASN A 199 8.49 -6.13 10.60
N ASN A 200 9.06 -5.00 10.18
CA ASN A 200 8.46 -4.18 9.13
C ASN A 200 8.54 -4.85 7.75
N ILE A 201 9.66 -5.51 7.41
CA ILE A 201 9.80 -6.27 6.16
C ILE A 201 8.80 -7.45 6.14
N SER A 202 8.72 -8.23 7.22
CA SER A 202 7.74 -9.33 7.33
C SER A 202 6.31 -8.84 7.19
N PHE A 203 5.98 -7.70 7.82
CA PHE A 203 4.65 -7.10 7.69
C PHE A 203 4.32 -6.70 6.25
N VAL A 204 5.28 -6.08 5.53
CA VAL A 204 5.11 -5.72 4.11
C VAL A 204 4.90 -6.97 3.26
N LEU A 205 5.74 -8.00 3.42
CA LEU A 205 5.64 -9.25 2.66
C LEU A 205 4.30 -9.95 2.90
N TYR A 206 3.86 -9.98 4.16
CA TYR A 206 2.58 -10.58 4.54
C TYR A 206 1.39 -9.85 3.91
N ARG A 207 1.32 -8.53 4.08
CA ARG A 207 0.22 -7.72 3.55
C ARG A 207 0.22 -7.70 2.02
N ALA A 208 1.38 -7.78 1.39
CA ALA A 208 1.48 -7.92 -0.06
C ALA A 208 0.91 -9.26 -0.55
N ALA A 209 1.09 -10.34 0.22
CA ALA A 209 0.46 -11.64 -0.08
C ALA A 209 -1.06 -11.59 0.10
N ASP A 210 -1.56 -11.01 1.20
CA ASP A 210 -3.00 -10.85 1.46
C ASP A 210 -3.69 -10.01 0.36
N ALA A 211 -3.03 -8.94 -0.09
CA ALA A 211 -3.51 -8.09 -1.18
C ALA A 211 -3.29 -8.67 -2.58
N ASN A 212 -2.69 -9.87 -2.71
CA ASN A 212 -2.32 -10.50 -3.98
C ASN A 212 -1.46 -9.60 -4.89
N VAL A 213 -0.53 -8.87 -4.28
CA VAL A 213 0.44 -7.99 -4.96
C VAL A 213 1.89 -8.44 -4.80
N THR A 214 2.14 -9.64 -4.26
CA THR A 214 3.51 -10.17 -4.08
C THR A 214 4.28 -10.27 -5.38
N SER A 215 3.63 -10.67 -6.47
CA SER A 215 4.23 -10.73 -7.81
C SER A 215 4.65 -9.37 -8.35
N LEU A 216 4.13 -8.28 -7.76
CA LEU A 216 4.43 -6.90 -8.13
C LEU A 216 5.63 -6.33 -7.37
N LEU A 217 6.20 -7.09 -6.43
CA LEU A 217 7.30 -6.64 -5.57
C LEU A 217 8.70 -6.83 -6.18
N GLY A 218 8.78 -7.40 -7.39
CA GLY A 218 10.02 -7.65 -8.13
C GLY A 218 10.86 -8.79 -7.56
N ASP A 219 11.25 -9.76 -8.40
CA ASP A 219 11.99 -10.96 -7.96
C ASP A 219 13.34 -10.61 -7.29
N GLU A 220 14.08 -9.65 -7.86
CA GLU A 220 15.36 -9.18 -7.31
C GLU A 220 15.20 -8.55 -5.93
N ARG A 221 14.14 -7.75 -5.74
CA ARG A 221 13.85 -7.09 -4.46
C ARG A 221 13.29 -8.07 -3.44
N MET A 222 12.50 -9.04 -3.85
CA MET A 222 12.08 -10.17 -3.02
C MET A 222 13.30 -10.95 -2.51
N ALA A 223 14.27 -11.23 -3.38
CA ALA A 223 15.54 -11.84 -2.98
C ALA A 223 16.34 -10.94 -2.01
N ALA A 224 16.36 -9.62 -2.23
CA ALA A 224 16.99 -8.67 -1.31
C ALA A 224 16.33 -8.67 0.08
N ARG A 225 14.99 -8.69 0.15
CA ARG A 225 14.21 -8.80 1.40
C ARG A 225 14.48 -10.11 2.13
N ALA A 226 14.50 -11.23 1.40
CA ALA A 226 14.85 -12.54 1.95
C ALA A 226 16.29 -12.57 2.49
N LYS A 227 17.24 -11.95 1.77
CA LYS A 227 18.64 -11.82 2.21
C LYS A 227 18.77 -10.95 3.47
N ALA A 228 18.04 -9.85 3.56
CA ALA A 228 18.00 -9.00 4.75
C ALA A 228 17.45 -9.78 5.96
N MET A 229 16.38 -10.56 5.76
CA MET A 229 15.82 -11.44 6.78
C MET A 229 16.80 -12.53 7.22
N ALA A 230 17.49 -13.18 6.27
CA ALA A 230 18.51 -14.19 6.57
C ALA A 230 19.67 -13.60 7.38
N LYS A 231 20.10 -12.36 7.06
CA LYS A 231 21.13 -11.64 7.81
C LYS A 231 20.68 -11.33 9.25
N PHE A 232 19.42 -10.95 9.44
CA PHE A 232 18.83 -10.78 10.77
C PHE A 232 18.84 -12.10 11.55
N ASN A 233 18.32 -13.18 10.96
CA ASN A 233 18.27 -14.49 11.60
C ASN A 233 19.67 -14.98 12.02
N ALA A 234 20.67 -14.80 11.16
CA ALA A 234 22.05 -15.16 11.47
C ALA A 234 22.64 -14.30 12.62
N ALA A 235 22.37 -12.99 12.63
CA ALA A 235 22.82 -12.10 13.70
C ALA A 235 22.11 -12.38 15.03
N PHE A 236 20.81 -12.66 15.00
CA PHE A 236 20.02 -13.06 16.15
C PHE A 236 20.53 -14.38 16.72
N LYS A 237 20.69 -15.41 15.87
CA LYS A 237 21.24 -16.71 16.29
C LYS A 237 22.61 -16.57 16.90
N LYS A 238 23.51 -15.80 16.28
CA LYS A 238 24.85 -15.53 16.84
C LYS A 238 24.77 -14.84 18.21
N ALA A 239 23.86 -13.88 18.38
CA ALA A 239 23.68 -13.19 19.65
C ALA A 239 23.09 -14.11 20.72
N HIS A 240 22.07 -14.90 20.38
CA HIS A 240 21.50 -15.94 21.22
C HIS A 240 22.57 -16.96 21.63
N ASP A 241 23.28 -17.56 20.68
CA ASP A 241 24.37 -18.52 20.92
C ASP A 241 25.47 -17.91 21.82
N SER A 242 25.77 -16.62 21.67
CA SER A 242 26.77 -15.92 22.50
C SER A 242 26.30 -15.69 23.92
N GLN A 243 25.01 -15.44 24.13
CA GLN A 243 24.41 -15.29 25.47
C GLN A 243 24.12 -16.64 26.13
N ALA A 244 23.72 -17.66 25.36
CA ALA A 244 23.57 -19.05 25.82
C ALA A 244 24.90 -19.61 26.35
N ARG A 245 26.03 -19.27 25.71
CA ARG A 245 27.40 -19.64 26.14
C ARG A 245 27.90 -18.90 27.38
N ARG A 246 27.24 -17.83 27.85
CA ARG A 246 27.64 -17.09 29.05
C ARG A 246 27.07 -17.76 30.27
N GLU A 247 27.88 -18.50 30.99
CA GLU A 247 27.44 -19.16 32.21
C GLU A 247 27.11 -18.12 33.28
N VAL A 248 25.89 -18.21 33.83
CA VAL A 248 25.55 -17.61 35.11
C VAL A 248 25.66 -18.72 36.16
N PRO A 249 26.70 -18.70 37.03
CA PRO A 249 27.02 -19.82 37.91
C PRO A 249 25.96 -20.09 38.98
N ASP A 250 25.23 -19.06 39.40
CA ASP A 250 24.13 -19.17 40.37
C ASP A 250 22.85 -19.66 39.66
N PRO A 251 22.38 -20.90 39.93
CA PRO A 251 21.20 -21.45 39.27
C PRO A 251 19.91 -20.70 39.60
N ALA A 252 19.80 -20.14 40.81
CA ALA A 252 18.60 -19.42 41.24
C ALA A 252 18.52 -18.05 40.55
N PHE A 253 19.65 -17.34 40.48
CA PHE A 253 19.73 -16.06 39.77
C PHE A 253 19.56 -16.23 38.25
N ARG A 254 20.11 -17.31 37.68
CA ARG A 254 19.91 -17.66 36.27
C ARG A 254 18.45 -17.95 35.94
N ALA A 255 17.76 -18.73 36.78
CA ALA A 255 16.33 -19.02 36.62
C ALA A 255 15.49 -17.73 36.70
N ALA A 256 15.75 -16.87 37.68
CA ALA A 256 15.05 -15.60 37.84
C ALA A 256 15.27 -14.65 36.65
N LEU A 257 16.47 -14.62 36.06
CA LEU A 257 16.75 -13.84 34.85
C LEU A 257 15.98 -14.37 33.63
N ARG A 258 15.94 -15.70 33.43
CA ARG A 258 15.17 -16.31 32.34
C ARG A 258 13.68 -16.04 32.50
N GLU A 259 13.17 -16.21 33.70
CA GLU A 259 11.78 -15.94 34.06
C GLU A 259 11.42 -14.48 33.80
N ALA A 260 12.24 -13.52 34.28
CA ALA A 260 12.01 -12.10 34.06
C ALA A 260 12.02 -11.71 32.56
N VAL A 261 12.87 -12.33 31.75
CA VAL A 261 12.90 -12.08 30.30
C VAL A 261 11.70 -12.74 29.60
N SER A 262 11.33 -13.97 29.97
CA SER A 262 10.15 -14.64 29.44
C SER A 262 8.84 -13.93 29.80
N ASP A 263 8.69 -13.50 31.06
CA ASP A 263 7.51 -12.75 31.54
C ASP A 263 7.34 -11.40 30.84
N MET A 264 8.42 -10.83 30.34
CA MET A 264 8.37 -9.61 29.54
C MET A 264 8.08 -9.90 28.07
N VAL A 265 8.74 -10.90 27.47
CA VAL A 265 8.75 -11.12 26.01
C VAL A 265 7.57 -11.97 25.55
N VAL A 266 7.26 -13.07 26.24
CA VAL A 266 6.23 -14.03 25.82
C VAL A 266 4.82 -13.42 25.88
N PRO A 267 4.39 -12.70 26.93
CA PRO A 267 3.06 -12.10 26.98
C PRO A 267 2.87 -10.98 25.94
N ALA A 268 3.90 -10.14 25.73
CA ALA A 268 3.87 -9.09 24.70
C ALA A 268 3.74 -9.69 23.30
N TYR A 269 4.51 -10.76 23.03
CA TYR A 269 4.44 -11.49 21.77
C TYR A 269 3.10 -12.19 21.55
N ASN A 270 2.54 -12.83 22.58
CA ASN A 270 1.21 -13.45 22.51
C ASN A 270 0.09 -12.44 22.28
N ALA A 271 0.15 -11.28 22.94
CA ALA A 271 -0.82 -10.21 22.73
C ALA A 271 -0.75 -9.67 21.29
N PHE A 272 0.45 -9.60 20.72
CA PHE A 272 0.68 -9.25 19.32
C PHE A 272 0.06 -10.28 18.35
N VAL A 273 0.35 -11.57 18.52
CA VAL A 273 -0.21 -12.63 17.65
C VAL A 273 -1.74 -12.66 17.72
N LYS A 274 -2.34 -12.52 18.91
CA LYS A 274 -3.80 -12.48 19.09
C LYS A 274 -4.48 -11.26 18.47
N LYS A 275 -3.84 -10.08 18.50
CA LYS A 275 -4.35 -8.87 17.82
C LYS A 275 -4.23 -8.95 16.29
N HIS A 276 -3.44 -9.90 15.80
CA HIS A 276 -3.17 -10.08 14.38
C HIS A 276 -3.31 -11.56 14.00
N PRO A 277 -4.52 -12.15 14.09
CA PRO A 277 -4.76 -13.58 13.82
C PRO A 277 -4.37 -14.00 12.39
N LYS A 278 -4.33 -13.02 11.49
CA LYS A 278 -3.83 -13.14 10.12
C LYS A 278 -2.31 -13.43 10.04
N LEU A 279 -1.50 -12.94 10.98
CA LEU A 279 -0.04 -13.13 11.05
C LEU A 279 0.39 -14.48 11.63
N GLU A 280 -0.51 -15.23 12.28
CA GLU A 280 -0.20 -16.49 12.99
C GLU A 280 0.49 -17.53 12.09
N ASN A 281 0.12 -17.58 10.81
CA ASN A 281 0.71 -18.49 9.81
C ASN A 281 2.03 -17.97 9.18
N SER A 282 2.53 -16.81 9.59
CA SER A 282 3.67 -16.14 8.96
C SER A 282 4.78 -15.78 9.94
N VAL A 283 4.63 -16.15 11.21
CA VAL A 283 5.68 -15.97 12.21
C VAL A 283 6.51 -17.24 12.32
N ASN A 284 7.83 -17.09 12.28
CA ASN A 284 8.78 -18.22 12.26
C ASN A 284 8.93 -18.94 13.60
N TYR A 285 8.34 -18.39 14.67
CA TYR A 285 8.40 -18.92 16.03
C TYR A 285 7.02 -18.74 16.67
N THR A 286 6.51 -19.77 17.33
CA THR A 286 5.35 -19.65 18.21
C THR A 286 5.77 -19.02 19.54
N ALA A 287 4.79 -18.62 20.36
CA ALA A 287 5.08 -18.15 21.71
C ALA A 287 5.77 -19.23 22.56
N ASP A 288 5.47 -20.49 22.28
CA ASP A 288 6.09 -21.66 22.92
C ASP A 288 7.55 -21.85 22.44
N ASP A 289 7.82 -21.72 21.14
CA ASP A 289 9.19 -21.76 20.60
C ASP A 289 10.07 -20.64 21.18
N LEU A 290 9.48 -19.45 21.40
CA LEU A 290 10.15 -18.33 22.05
C LEU A 290 10.44 -18.60 23.52
N ALA A 291 9.50 -19.19 24.25
CA ALA A 291 9.70 -19.58 25.64
C ALA A 291 10.81 -20.65 25.76
N GLU A 292 10.85 -21.61 24.82
CA GLU A 292 11.87 -22.65 24.75
C GLU A 292 13.26 -22.05 24.49
N LEU A 293 13.39 -21.19 23.48
CA LEU A 293 14.66 -20.52 23.17
C LEU A 293 15.18 -19.61 24.29
N LEU A 294 14.29 -18.97 25.05
CA LEU A 294 14.65 -18.14 26.20
C LEU A 294 15.06 -18.98 27.41
N SER A 295 14.55 -20.21 27.52
CA SER A 295 14.92 -21.14 28.59
C SER A 295 16.38 -21.62 28.51
N GLU A 296 16.99 -21.57 27.33
CA GLU A 296 18.40 -21.98 27.08
C GLU A 296 19.42 -20.86 27.39
N LEU A 297 18.98 -19.65 27.74
CA LEU A 297 19.87 -18.50 27.93
C LEU A 297 20.78 -18.70 29.15
N PHE A 298 22.08 -18.44 29.04
CA PHE A 298 23.05 -18.54 30.15
C PHE A 298 23.46 -19.94 30.68
N GLU A 299 23.27 -21.01 29.90
CA GLU A 299 23.70 -22.36 30.32
C GLU A 299 25.23 -22.56 30.38
N GLY A 300 26.00 -21.80 29.60
CA GLY A 300 27.44 -22.09 29.41
C GLY A 300 27.68 -23.16 28.34
N ALA A 301 28.93 -23.37 27.93
CA ALA A 301 29.27 -24.46 27.02
C ALA A 301 29.31 -25.79 27.78
N ALA A 302 28.70 -26.85 27.21
CA ALA A 302 28.69 -28.20 27.81
C ALA A 302 30.08 -28.63 28.30
N PRO A 303 30.19 -29.27 29.49
CA PRO A 303 31.48 -29.62 30.07
C PRO A 303 32.27 -30.49 29.09
N ARG A 304 33.49 -30.05 28.75
CA ARG A 304 34.45 -30.89 28.03
C ARG A 304 34.64 -32.14 28.87
N ARG A 305 34.18 -33.29 28.37
CA ARG A 305 34.49 -34.60 28.95
C ARG A 305 36.01 -34.74 28.97
N THR A 306 36.60 -34.61 30.14
CA THR A 306 38.01 -34.91 30.38
C THR A 306 38.18 -36.42 30.28
N SER A 307 38.88 -36.87 29.24
CA SER A 307 39.49 -38.20 29.18
C SER A 307 40.68 -38.28 30.12
#